data_AF-A0A497MVT0-F1
#
_entry.id   AF-A0A497MVT0-F1
#
_cell.length_a   1.000
_cell.length_b   1.000
_cell.length_c   1.000
_cell.angle_alpha   90.00
_cell.angle_beta   90.00
_cell.angle_gamma   90.00
#
_symmetry.space_group_name_H-M   'P 1'
#
loop_
_entity.id
_entity.type
_entity.pdbx_description
1 polymer ?
#
loop_
_entity_poly.entity_id
_entity_poly.type
_entity_poly.pdbx_seq_one_letter_code
_entity_poly.pdbx_strand_id
1 'polypeptide(L)'
;MPRKREAPVETVFDVMESQEELLDKLSSKRMEISAGGELAEEEWMEIRRGIGEAAKGFLSEDTVELINVIDQFGLYAYPRYLLKLEQKLRRDFNELRRIYVQKGWIHLPQVRDVTSLEAPVDWEALRGSGRGHAPRPPKGRR
;
A
#
# COMPACT_ATOMS: atom_id res chain seq x y z
N MET A 1 -6.12 30.40 21.12
CA MET A 1 -5.58 29.92 19.83
C MET A 1 -6.41 28.71 19.40
N PRO A 2 -7.21 28.77 18.33
CA PRO A 2 -7.91 27.58 17.86
C PRO A 2 -6.86 26.61 17.31
N ARG A 3 -6.86 25.37 17.80
CA ARG A 3 -6.04 24.29 17.23
C ARG A 3 -6.47 24.12 15.78
N LYS A 4 -5.58 24.45 14.85
CA LYS A 4 -5.69 24.06 13.44
C LYS A 4 -6.01 22.57 13.47
N ARG A 5 -7.19 22.16 12.99
CA ARG A 5 -7.51 20.74 12.84
C ARG A 5 -6.46 20.22 11.87
N GLU A 6 -5.44 19.56 12.40
CA GLU A 6 -4.49 18.81 11.59
C GLU A 6 -5.35 17.83 10.80
N ALA A 7 -5.37 17.99 9.48
CA ALA A 7 -6.02 17.03 8.61
C ALA A 7 -5.48 15.65 8.98
N PRO A 8 -6.33 14.60 9.04
CA PRO A 8 -5.85 13.26 9.32
C PRO A 8 -4.69 12.97 8.38
N VAL A 9 -3.54 12.61 8.96
CA VAL A 9 -2.35 12.26 8.20
C VAL A 9 -2.73 11.04 7.37
N GLU A 10 -2.90 11.25 6.07
CA GLU A 10 -3.15 10.19 5.10
C GLU A 10 -2.12 9.08 5.33
N THR A 11 -2.61 7.89 5.65
CA THR A 11 -1.75 6.76 5.97
C THR A 11 -1.16 6.20 4.67
N VAL A 12 -0.04 5.49 4.77
CA VAL A 12 0.52 4.83 3.58
C VAL A 12 -0.46 3.83 2.97
N PHE A 13 -1.36 3.27 3.77
CA PHE A 13 -2.42 2.39 3.28
C PHE A 13 -3.42 3.12 2.39
N ASP A 14 -3.84 4.33 2.77
CA ASP A 14 -4.74 5.16 1.95
C ASP A 14 -4.10 5.50 0.59
N VAL A 15 -2.80 5.80 0.60
CA VAL A 15 -2.04 6.03 -0.64
C VAL A 15 -1.99 4.77 -1.50
N MET A 16 -1.72 3.61 -0.89
CA MET A 16 -1.66 2.33 -1.61
C MET A 16 -3.01 1.93 -2.20
N GLU A 17 -4.10 2.18 -1.49
CA GLU A 17 -5.47 1.93 -1.95
C GLU A 17 -5.79 2.81 -3.16
N SER A 18 -5.54 4.12 -3.07
CA SER A 18 -5.75 5.05 -4.20
C SER A 18 -4.96 4.67 -5.45
N GLN A 19 -3.75 4.14 -5.27
CA GLN A 19 -2.91 3.66 -6.38
C GLN A 19 -3.49 2.42 -7.04
N GLU A 20 -4.01 1.47 -6.25
CA GLU A 20 -4.60 0.24 -6.79
C GLU A 20 -5.91 0.55 -7.51
N GLU A 21 -6.78 1.38 -6.92
CA GLU A 21 -8.03 1.83 -7.54
C GLU A 21 -7.80 2.50 -8.90
N LEU A 22 -6.76 3.35 -9.00
CA LEU A 22 -6.38 3.99 -10.25
C LEU A 22 -5.92 2.98 -11.30
N LEU A 23 -5.07 2.02 -10.90
CA LEU A 23 -4.57 0.98 -11.81
C LEU A 23 -5.70 0.07 -12.30
N ASP A 24 -6.65 -0.26 -11.42
CA ASP A 24 -7.84 -1.04 -11.75
C ASP A 24 -8.78 -0.28 -12.69
N LYS A 25 -9.02 1.02 -12.43
CA LYS A 25 -9.78 1.88 -13.35
C LYS A 25 -9.13 1.91 -14.73
N LEU A 26 -7.81 2.08 -14.79
CA LEU A 26 -7.06 2.15 -16.03
C LEU A 26 -7.05 0.81 -16.80
N SER A 27 -6.90 -0.31 -16.08
CA SER A 27 -6.99 -1.65 -16.66
C SER A 27 -8.40 -1.96 -17.18
N SER A 28 -9.43 -1.59 -16.43
CA SER A 28 -10.84 -1.78 -16.81
C SER A 28 -11.18 -1.00 -18.08
N LYS A 29 -10.85 0.30 -18.13
CA LYS A 29 -11.03 1.12 -19.33
C LYS A 29 -10.26 0.59 -20.53
N ARG A 30 -9.02 0.13 -20.33
CA ARG A 30 -8.25 -0.52 -21.40
C ARG A 30 -8.97 -1.77 -21.95
N MET A 31 -9.57 -2.58 -21.09
CA MET A 31 -10.34 -3.76 -21.52
C MET A 31 -11.62 -3.37 -22.28
N GLU A 32 -12.34 -2.35 -21.82
CA GLU A 32 -13.51 -1.79 -22.53
C GLU A 32 -13.14 -1.35 -23.94
N ILE A 33 -12.05 -0.58 -24.10
CA ILE A 33 -11.58 -0.13 -25.42
C ILE A 33 -11.17 -1.33 -26.28
N SER A 34 -10.54 -2.34 -25.69
CA SER A 34 -10.15 -3.56 -26.42
C SER A 34 -11.36 -4.36 -26.93
N ALA A 35 -12.52 -4.23 -26.27
CA ALA A 35 -13.78 -4.83 -26.66
C ALA A 35 -14.57 -3.98 -27.69
N GLY A 36 -14.02 -2.86 -28.15
CA GLY A 36 -14.67 -1.94 -29.09
C GLY A 36 -15.41 -0.77 -28.43
N GLY A 37 -15.23 -0.58 -27.12
CA GLY A 37 -15.66 0.64 -26.43
C GLY A 37 -14.75 1.83 -26.74
N GLU A 38 -15.11 2.99 -26.20
CA GLU A 38 -14.36 4.23 -26.33
C GLU A 38 -14.12 4.84 -24.94
N LEU A 39 -13.06 5.62 -24.81
CA LEU A 39 -12.76 6.39 -23.60
C LEU A 39 -12.96 7.86 -23.94
N ALA A 40 -13.96 8.49 -23.32
CA ALA A 40 -14.23 9.90 -23.53
C ALA A 40 -13.10 10.77 -22.97
N GLU A 41 -12.92 11.97 -23.54
CA GLU A 41 -11.88 12.90 -23.10
C GLU A 41 -12.08 13.30 -21.62
N GLU A 42 -13.32 13.52 -21.19
CA GLU A 42 -13.64 13.84 -19.80
C GLU A 42 -13.22 12.71 -18.85
N GLU A 43 -13.50 11.45 -19.22
CA GLU A 43 -13.09 10.29 -18.44
C GLU A 43 -11.56 10.15 -18.38
N TRP A 44 -10.87 10.44 -19.48
CA TRP A 44 -9.42 10.50 -19.50
C TRP A 44 -8.88 11.59 -18.57
N MET A 45 -9.46 12.79 -18.57
CA MET A 45 -9.04 13.89 -17.69
C MET A 45 -9.22 13.55 -16.20
N GLU A 46 -10.25 12.79 -15.86
CA GLU A 46 -10.39 12.24 -14.50
C GLU A 46 -9.27 11.26 -14.14
N ILE A 47 -8.94 10.33 -15.05
CA ILE A 47 -7.85 9.38 -14.85
C ILE A 47 -6.53 10.15 -14.69
N ARG A 48 -6.27 11.14 -15.55
CA ARG A 48 -5.08 12.00 -15.50
C ARG A 48 -4.96 12.72 -14.16
N ARG A 49 -6.05 13.29 -13.66
CA ARG A 49 -6.08 13.92 -12.32
C ARG A 49 -5.76 12.91 -11.23
N GLY A 50 -6.38 11.72 -11.29
CA GLY A 50 -6.15 10.62 -10.36
C GLY A 50 -4.68 10.16 -10.33
N ILE A 51 -3.99 10.17 -11.48
CA ILE A 51 -2.54 9.86 -11.53
C ILE A 51 -1.73 10.82 -10.66
N GLY A 52 -2.01 12.13 -10.73
CA GLY A 52 -1.31 13.13 -9.92
C GLY A 52 -1.53 12.93 -8.42
N GLU A 53 -2.77 12.61 -8.03
CA GLU A 53 -3.16 12.34 -6.65
C GLU A 53 -2.50 11.06 -6.12
N ALA A 54 -2.57 9.95 -6.86
CA ALA A 54 -2.01 8.66 -6.45
C ALA A 54 -0.47 8.63 -6.44
N ALA A 55 0.16 9.42 -7.31
CA ALA A 55 1.62 9.51 -7.37
C ALA A 55 2.20 10.39 -6.26
N LYS A 56 1.43 11.28 -5.64
CA LYS A 56 1.90 12.23 -4.61
C LYS A 56 3.17 12.99 -5.03
N GLY A 57 3.28 13.30 -6.33
CA GLY A 57 4.44 13.98 -6.93
C GLY A 57 5.64 13.07 -7.25
N PHE A 58 5.54 11.76 -7.06
CA PHE A 58 6.58 10.78 -7.39
C PHE A 58 6.23 10.02 -8.68
N LEU A 59 6.70 10.55 -9.80
CA LEU A 59 6.69 9.89 -11.11
C LEU A 59 8.08 10.00 -11.73
N SER A 60 8.50 8.98 -12.45
CA SER A 60 9.72 9.06 -13.26
C SER A 60 9.51 9.98 -14.47
N GLU A 61 10.59 10.59 -14.96
CA GLU A 61 10.55 11.49 -16.12
C GLU A 61 9.92 10.83 -17.35
N ASP A 62 10.31 9.59 -17.66
CA ASP A 62 9.72 8.83 -18.76
C ASP A 62 8.19 8.63 -18.63
N THR A 63 7.68 8.50 -17.39
CA THR A 63 6.25 8.33 -17.15
C THR A 63 5.51 9.63 -17.39
N VAL A 64 6.07 10.74 -16.90
CA VAL A 64 5.53 12.09 -17.15
C VAL A 64 5.51 12.39 -18.65
N GLU A 65 6.60 12.08 -19.36
CA GLU A 65 6.69 12.26 -20.81
C GLU A 65 5.63 11.42 -21.54
N LEU A 66 5.46 10.15 -21.16
CA LEU A 66 4.42 9.30 -21.74
C LEU A 66 3.02 9.87 -21.52
N ILE A 67 2.71 10.35 -20.31
CA ILE A 67 1.42 10.97 -19.99
C ILE A 67 1.18 12.21 -20.86
N ASN A 68 2.19 13.04 -21.06
CA ASN A 68 2.09 14.23 -21.92
C ASN A 68 1.88 13.88 -23.39
N VAL A 69 2.57 12.85 -23.90
CA VAL A 69 2.37 12.36 -25.27
C VAL A 69 0.98 11.74 -25.44
N ILE A 70 0.47 11.03 -24.42
CA ILE A 70 -0.89 10.49 -24.45
C ILE A 70 -1.92 11.61 -24.56
N ASP A 71 -1.79 12.66 -23.74
CA ASP A 71 -2.67 13.82 -23.77
C ASP A 71 -2.63 14.55 -25.11
N GLN A 72 -1.43 14.92 -25.55
CA GLN A 72 -1.24 15.80 -26.70
C GLN A 72 -1.85 15.21 -27.98
N PHE A 73 -1.82 13.89 -28.13
CA PHE A 73 -2.23 13.19 -29.34
C PHE A 73 -3.49 12.34 -29.14
N GLY A 74 -4.19 12.47 -28.01
CA GLY A 74 -5.41 11.70 -27.73
C GLY A 74 -5.17 10.18 -27.72
N LEU A 75 -3.96 9.73 -27.34
CA LEU A 75 -3.57 8.32 -27.49
C LEU A 75 -4.23 7.41 -26.45
N TYR A 76 -4.96 7.99 -25.49
CA TYR A 76 -5.75 7.26 -24.51
C TYR A 76 -6.85 6.43 -25.17
N ALA A 77 -7.23 6.78 -26.41
CA ALA A 77 -8.15 6.00 -27.24
C ALA A 77 -7.58 4.63 -27.69
N TYR A 78 -6.28 4.35 -27.52
CA TYR A 78 -5.70 3.08 -27.93
C TYR A 78 -5.20 2.26 -26.73
N PRO A 79 -5.65 0.99 -26.57
CA PRO A 79 -5.33 0.15 -25.41
C PRO A 79 -3.84 -0.03 -25.13
N ARG A 80 -3.02 -0.02 -26.19
CA ARG A 80 -1.56 -0.22 -26.07
C ARG A 80 -0.87 0.88 -25.27
N TYR A 81 -1.32 2.13 -25.36
CA TYR A 81 -0.70 3.23 -24.63
C TYR A 81 -1.14 3.24 -23.18
N LEU A 82 -2.40 2.91 -22.91
CA LEU A 82 -2.88 2.68 -21.55
C LEU A 82 -2.13 1.53 -20.88
N LEU A 83 -1.91 0.40 -21.57
CA LEU A 83 -1.08 -0.69 -21.05
C LEU A 83 0.34 -0.25 -20.69
N LYS A 84 0.98 0.51 -21.58
CA LYS A 84 2.35 1.02 -21.33
C LYS A 84 2.38 1.98 -20.15
N LEU A 85 1.36 2.82 -20.01
CA LEU A 85 1.20 3.73 -18.87
C LEU A 85 0.98 2.95 -17.58
N GLU A 86 0.10 1.95 -17.57
CA GLU A 86 -0.15 1.07 -16.44
C GLU A 86 1.15 0.43 -15.92
N GLN A 87 1.97 -0.14 -16.82
CA GLN A 87 3.24 -0.77 -16.48
C GLN A 87 4.23 0.22 -15.83
N LYS A 88 4.29 1.44 -16.35
CA LYS A 88 5.15 2.49 -15.82
C LYS A 88 4.67 3.01 -14.46
N LEU A 89 3.36 3.23 -14.30
CA LEU A 89 2.76 3.61 -13.03
C LEU A 89 2.98 2.53 -11.96
N ARG A 90 2.80 1.25 -12.29
CA ARG A 90 3.12 0.14 -11.37
C ARG A 90 4.56 0.18 -10.89
N ARG A 91 5.53 0.45 -11.79
CA ARG A 91 6.94 0.61 -11.42
C ARG A 91 7.14 1.78 -10.45
N ASP A 92 6.59 2.95 -10.81
CA ASP A 92 6.81 4.19 -10.05
C ASP A 92 6.12 4.12 -8.68
N PHE A 93 4.91 3.53 -8.59
CA PHE A 93 4.21 3.30 -7.33
C PHE A 93 4.94 2.30 -6.43
N ASN A 94 5.51 1.23 -7.00
CA ASN A 94 6.33 0.30 -6.21
C ASN A 94 7.57 0.98 -5.62
N GLU A 95 8.22 1.86 -6.38
CA GLU A 95 9.36 2.63 -5.88
C GLU A 95 8.93 3.64 -4.81
N LEU A 96 7.79 4.31 -5.00
CA LEU A 96 7.21 5.18 -3.98
C LEU A 96 6.94 4.40 -2.68
N ARG A 97 6.28 3.24 -2.76
CA ARG A 97 6.04 2.36 -1.60
C ARG A 97 7.34 1.96 -0.91
N ARG A 98 8.40 1.64 -1.68
CA ARG A 98 9.73 1.34 -1.13
C ARG A 98 10.31 2.52 -0.35
N ILE A 99 10.17 3.75 -0.85
CA ILE A 99 10.59 4.97 -0.16
C ILE A 99 9.83 5.16 1.16
N TYR A 100 8.51 4.95 1.15
CA TYR A 100 7.67 5.01 2.36
C TYR A 100 8.12 4.01 3.42
N VAL A 101 8.42 2.76 3.03
CA VAL A 101 8.98 1.73 3.92
C VAL A 101 10.33 2.19 4.49
N GLN A 102 11.26 2.62 3.62
CA GLN A 102 12.62 3.00 4.02
C GLN A 102 12.67 4.22 4.95
N LYS A 103 11.79 5.21 4.74
CA LYS A 103 11.72 6.41 5.58
C LYS A 103 10.99 6.20 6.91
N GLY A 104 10.52 4.98 7.20
CA GLY A 104 9.81 4.65 8.45
C GLY A 104 8.43 5.31 8.57
N TRP A 105 7.87 5.78 7.45
CA TRP A 105 6.53 6.37 7.40
C TRP A 105 5.42 5.32 7.42
N ILE A 106 5.81 4.04 7.38
CA ILE A 106 4.95 2.90 7.70
C ILE A 106 5.28 2.47 9.12
N HIS A 107 4.46 2.89 10.07
CA HIS A 107 4.32 2.12 11.30
C HIS A 107 3.54 0.85 10.93
N LEU A 108 4.27 -0.20 10.57
CA LEU A 108 3.68 -1.53 10.66
C LEU A 108 3.16 -1.64 12.09
N PRO A 109 1.88 -2.00 12.31
CA PRO A 109 1.42 -2.28 13.65
C PRO A 109 2.38 -3.32 14.19
N GLN A 110 3.19 -2.95 15.19
CA GLN A 110 3.99 -3.93 15.88
C GLN A 110 2.97 -4.91 16.43
N VAL A 111 2.95 -6.12 15.87
CA VAL A 111 2.33 -7.26 16.54
C VAL A 111 3.04 -7.27 17.89
N ARG A 112 2.35 -6.80 18.94
CA ARG A 112 2.86 -6.97 20.28
C ARG A 112 3.02 -8.46 20.43
N ASP A 113 4.27 -8.92 20.48
CA ASP A 113 4.55 -10.25 20.98
C ASP A 113 3.82 -10.32 22.32
N VAL A 114 2.85 -11.23 22.41
CA VAL A 114 2.08 -11.46 23.62
C VAL A 114 3.11 -11.84 24.67
N THR A 115 3.56 -10.86 25.45
CA THR A 115 4.45 -11.14 26.57
C THR A 115 3.69 -12.12 27.46
N SER A 116 4.41 -13.07 28.04
CA SER A 116 3.87 -14.22 28.79
C SER A 116 2.91 -13.89 29.95
N LEU A 117 2.63 -12.61 30.19
CA LEU A 117 1.62 -12.07 31.10
C LEU A 117 0.21 -11.95 30.48
N GLU A 118 0.07 -11.96 29.14
CA GLU A 118 -1.22 -11.86 28.43
C GLU A 118 -1.64 -13.17 27.73
N ALA A 119 -0.84 -14.23 27.82
CA ALA A 119 -1.25 -15.54 27.34
C ALA A 119 -2.40 -16.09 28.22
N PRO A 120 -3.52 -16.55 27.64
CA PRO A 120 -4.58 -17.17 28.42
C PRO A 120 -4.02 -18.40 29.14
N VAL A 121 -4.15 -18.41 30.47
CA VAL A 121 -3.71 -19.54 31.29
C VAL A 121 -4.61 -20.73 30.97
N ASP A 122 -4.02 -21.77 30.40
CA ASP A 122 -4.68 -23.06 30.24
C ASP A 122 -4.80 -23.73 31.63
N TRP A 123 -6.00 -23.64 32.21
CA TRP A 123 -6.30 -24.18 33.52
C TRP A 123 -6.45 -25.72 33.52
N GLU A 124 -6.60 -26.34 32.34
CA GLU A 124 -6.65 -27.81 32.21
C GLU A 124 -5.24 -28.41 32.30
N ALA A 125 -4.23 -27.72 31.73
CA ALA A 125 -2.82 -28.09 31.87
C ALA A 125 -2.33 -28.05 33.35
N LEU A 126 -2.88 -27.15 34.16
CA LEU A 126 -2.53 -27.01 35.58
C LEU A 126 -3.13 -28.11 36.47
N ARG A 127 -4.30 -28.68 36.13
CA ARG A 127 -4.92 -29.76 36.92
C ARG A 127 -4.18 -31.10 36.87
N GLY A 128 -3.31 -31.30 35.88
CA GLY A 128 -2.50 -32.52 35.73
C GLY A 128 -1.20 -32.54 36.54
N SER A 129 -0.75 -31.41 37.08
CA SER A 129 0.59 -31.27 37.70
C SER A 129 0.62 -31.53 39.21
N GLY A 130 -0.35 -32.26 39.74
CA GLY A 130 -0.32 -32.77 41.11
C GLY A 130 0.67 -33.94 41.25
N ARG A 131 1.98 -33.68 41.27
CA ARG A 131 3.02 -34.56 41.87
C ARG A 131 4.36 -33.82 41.96
N GLY A 132 4.89 -33.78 43.18
CA GLY A 132 5.94 -32.86 43.61
C GLY A 132 7.27 -32.97 42.89
N HIS A 133 7.92 -31.82 42.75
CA HIS A 133 9.37 -31.73 42.63
C HIS A 133 9.84 -30.56 43.50
N ALA A 134 10.38 -30.87 44.68
CA ALA A 134 11.00 -29.88 45.54
C ALA A 134 12.30 -29.37 44.87
N PRO A 135 12.56 -28.06 44.82
CA PRO A 135 13.82 -27.55 44.30
C PRO A 135 14.97 -27.95 45.23
N ARG A 136 15.97 -28.64 44.67
CA ARG A 136 17.23 -28.98 45.36
C ARG A 136 18.08 -27.70 45.49
N PRO A 137 18.66 -27.38 46.66
CA PRO A 137 19.51 -26.21 46.79
C PRO A 137 20.86 -26.43 46.08
N PRO A 138 21.51 -25.36 45.56
CA PRO A 138 22.78 -25.48 44.87
C PRO A 138 23.91 -25.86 45.85
N LYS A 139 24.64 -26.93 45.56
CA LYS A 139 25.90 -27.26 46.23
C LYS A 139 26.97 -26.28 45.74
N GLY A 140 27.44 -25.42 46.64
CA GLY A 140 28.66 -24.67 46.44
C GLY A 140 29.86 -25.61 46.28
N ARG A 141 30.74 -25.30 45.33
CA ARG A 141 32.10 -25.83 45.28
C ARG A 141 33.08 -24.66 45.27
N ARG A 142 33.98 -24.72 46.25
CA ARG A 142 35.25 -24.00 46.30
C ARG A 142 36.13 -24.37 45.11
#